data_AF-A0A8T7GFS8-F1
#
_entry.id   AF-A0A8T7GFS8-F1
#
_cell.length_a   1.000
_cell.length_b   1.000
_cell.length_c   1.000
_cell.angle_alpha   90.00
_cell.angle_beta   90.00
_cell.angle_gamma   90.00
#
_symmetry.space_group_name_H-M   'P 1'
#
loop_
_entity.id
_entity.type
_entity.pdbx_description
1 polymer ?
#
loop_
_entity_poly.entity_id
_entity_poly.type
_entity_poly.pdbx_seq_one_letter_code
_entity_poly.pdbx_strand_id
1 'polypeptide(L)'
;MIAHPDIMNNEFIIELKDTMSQKRLDINNEKFISYIRQLLYYLIISGYEKGILSIIYNSEEIKFLKSDEKGDYFFRPKNTKKPEIVSWTIFLSKDDVLREILKNEMIRRKNLFLMALLNNNISSLPRFPEIQRESKCSKCFFYDRCMNVDGEDIIAQDISKELDILSITGIFDFKNR
;
A
#
# COMPACT_ATOMS: atom_id res chain seq x y z
N MET A 1 11.29 6.31 13.38
CA MET A 1 10.62 5.99 12.10
C MET A 1 10.49 7.30 11.36
N ILE A 2 10.80 7.32 10.07
CA ILE A 2 10.68 8.51 9.22
C ILE A 2 9.68 8.13 8.13
N ALA A 3 8.75 9.03 7.81
CA ALA A 3 7.75 8.88 6.76
C ALA A 3 8.09 9.83 5.61
N HIS A 4 7.81 9.41 4.37
CA HIS A 4 8.02 10.21 3.16
C HIS A 4 6.71 10.27 2.35
N PRO A 5 5.71 11.04 2.82
CA PRO A 5 4.53 11.32 2.02
C PRO A 5 4.87 12.15 0.78
N ASP A 6 4.05 12.04 -0.26
CA ASP A 6 4.25 12.80 -1.50
C ASP A 6 4.12 14.32 -1.28
N ILE A 7 3.12 14.73 -0.50
CA ILE A 7 2.95 16.13 -0.10
C ILE A 7 2.62 16.18 1.39
N MET A 8 3.30 17.06 2.11
CA MET A 8 3.06 17.34 3.51
C MET A 8 3.01 18.85 3.71
N ASN A 9 1.97 19.35 4.38
CA ASN A 9 1.91 20.72 4.87
C ASN A 9 1.64 20.73 6.38
N ASN A 10 1.34 21.88 7.00
CA ASN A 10 1.13 21.97 8.45
C ASN A 10 -0.20 21.36 8.94
N GLU A 11 -1.14 21.03 8.05
CA GLU A 11 -2.50 20.60 8.41
C GLU A 11 -2.82 19.17 8.00
N PHE A 12 -2.24 18.67 6.90
CA PHE A 12 -2.56 17.38 6.33
C PHE A 12 -1.41 16.76 5.52
N ILE A 13 -1.56 15.47 5.29
CA ILE A 13 -0.72 14.67 4.40
C ILE A 13 -1.49 14.31 3.14
N ILE A 14 -0.88 14.40 1.96
CA ILE A 14 -1.43 13.85 0.72
C ILE A 14 -0.53 12.72 0.24
N GLU A 15 -1.16 11.59 -0.08
CA GLU A 15 -0.57 10.47 -0.80
C GLU A 15 -1.16 10.40 -2.21
N LEU A 16 -0.29 10.44 -3.22
CA LEU A 16 -0.64 10.40 -4.63
C LEU A 16 -0.37 9.02 -5.19
N LYS A 17 -1.34 8.45 -5.89
CA LYS A 17 -1.22 7.15 -6.55
C LYS A 17 -1.71 7.22 -7.97
N ASP A 18 -1.18 6.35 -8.81
CA ASP A 18 -1.65 6.13 -10.16
C ASP A 18 -2.11 4.67 -10.34
N THR A 19 -3.09 4.47 -11.22
CA THR A 19 -3.56 3.13 -11.55
C THR A 19 -4.03 3.06 -12.99
N MET A 20 -3.66 1.98 -13.67
CA MET A 20 -4.19 1.60 -14.99
C MET A 20 -5.52 0.86 -14.90
N SER A 21 -6.06 0.70 -13.68
CA SER A 21 -7.36 0.06 -13.48
C SER A 21 -8.46 0.88 -14.17
N GLN A 22 -9.26 0.23 -15.01
CA GLN A 22 -10.43 0.86 -15.61
C GLN A 22 -11.62 0.96 -14.64
N LYS A 23 -11.55 0.27 -13.51
CA LYS A 23 -12.54 0.30 -12.43
C LYS A 23 -12.01 1.12 -11.25
N ARG A 24 -12.89 1.91 -10.64
CA ARG A 24 -12.58 2.60 -9.38
C ARG A 24 -12.23 1.56 -8.32
N LEU A 25 -11.13 1.81 -7.62
CA LEU A 25 -10.73 1.00 -6.48
C LEU A 25 -11.59 1.41 -5.27
N ASP A 26 -11.94 0.42 -4.46
CA ASP A 26 -12.74 0.59 -3.24
C ASP A 26 -12.15 -0.25 -2.11
N ILE A 27 -12.83 -0.28 -0.96
CA ILE A 27 -12.38 -1.01 0.23
C ILE A 27 -12.27 -2.52 0.02
N ASN A 28 -12.90 -3.09 -1.00
CA ASN A 28 -12.78 -4.52 -1.32
C ASN A 28 -11.54 -4.82 -2.17
N ASN A 29 -10.80 -3.78 -2.58
CA ASN A 29 -9.60 -3.92 -3.39
C ASN A 29 -8.32 -3.91 -2.53
N GLU A 30 -7.54 -4.98 -2.58
CA GLU A 30 -6.29 -5.12 -1.82
C GLU A 30 -5.28 -3.99 -2.08
N LYS A 31 -5.21 -3.48 -3.32
CA LYS A 31 -4.32 -2.36 -3.69
C LYS A 31 -4.78 -1.07 -3.02
N PHE A 32 -6.08 -0.83 -2.95
CA PHE A 32 -6.65 0.31 -2.23
C PHE A 32 -6.39 0.22 -0.72
N ILE A 33 -6.64 -0.95 -0.12
CA ILE A 33 -6.34 -1.21 1.30
C ILE A 33 -4.87 -0.89 1.61
N SER A 34 -3.94 -1.33 0.75
CA SER A 34 -2.52 -1.04 0.89
C SER A 34 -2.21 0.47 0.86
N TYR A 35 -2.87 1.22 -0.03
CA TYR A 35 -2.73 2.68 -0.09
C TYR A 35 -3.26 3.38 1.17
N ILE A 36 -4.42 2.94 1.67
CA ILE A 36 -4.98 3.45 2.92
C ILE A 36 -4.03 3.14 4.09
N ARG A 37 -3.49 1.92 4.19
CA ARG A 37 -2.51 1.55 5.21
C ARG A 37 -1.31 2.47 5.20
N GLN A 38 -0.75 2.70 4.02
CA GLN A 38 0.43 3.56 3.88
C GLN A 38 0.15 4.97 4.39
N LEU A 39 -0.99 5.55 4.02
CA LEU A 39 -1.38 6.88 4.50
C LEU A 39 -1.61 6.89 6.03
N LEU A 40 -2.27 5.88 6.59
CA LEU A 40 -2.49 5.77 8.04
C LEU A 40 -1.15 5.70 8.80
N TYR A 41 -0.18 4.94 8.28
CA TYR A 41 1.16 4.89 8.86
C TYR A 41 1.83 6.26 8.85
N TYR A 42 1.65 7.05 7.79
CA TYR A 42 2.17 8.41 7.75
C TYR A 42 1.50 9.30 8.79
N LEU A 43 0.18 9.25 8.95
CA LEU A 43 -0.54 9.98 10.02
C LEU A 43 -0.03 9.60 11.42
N ILE A 44 0.25 8.31 11.65
CA ILE A 44 0.78 7.81 12.93
C ILE A 44 2.20 8.33 13.19
N ILE A 45 3.10 8.22 12.21
CA ILE A 45 4.50 8.65 12.35
C ILE A 45 4.60 10.16 12.56
N SER A 46 3.81 10.92 11.80
CA SER A 46 3.92 12.38 11.72
C SER A 46 3.09 13.12 12.79
N GLY A 47 2.10 12.47 13.41
CA GLY A 47 1.22 13.14 14.39
C GLY A 47 0.02 13.86 13.77
N TYR A 48 -0.17 13.78 12.46
CA TYR A 48 -1.29 14.40 11.75
C TYR A 48 -2.57 13.59 11.91
N GLU A 49 -3.70 14.29 11.88
CA GLU A 49 -5.03 13.68 12.01
C GLU A 49 -5.78 13.60 10.69
N LYS A 50 -5.32 14.33 9.67
CA LYS A 50 -5.97 14.40 8.36
C LYS A 50 -5.01 13.95 7.26
N GLY A 51 -5.46 12.97 6.48
CA GLY A 51 -4.78 12.50 5.28
C GLY A 51 -5.69 12.58 4.06
N ILE A 52 -5.12 12.73 2.88
CA ILE A 52 -5.82 12.69 1.60
C ILE A 52 -5.13 11.65 0.72
N LEU A 53 -5.87 10.63 0.30
CA LEU A 53 -5.41 9.70 -0.74
C LEU A 53 -5.99 10.18 -2.06
N SER A 54 -5.16 10.51 -3.04
CA SER A 54 -5.60 10.91 -4.39
C SER A 54 -5.09 9.89 -5.40
N ILE A 55 -6.02 9.25 -6.13
CA ILE A 55 -5.70 8.24 -7.13
C ILE A 55 -6.07 8.76 -8.52
N ILE A 56 -5.08 8.78 -9.41
CA ILE A 56 -5.24 9.07 -10.82
C ILE A 56 -5.55 7.76 -11.56
N TYR A 57 -6.72 7.69 -12.17
CA TYR A 57 -7.14 6.59 -13.03
C TYR A 57 -6.72 6.90 -14.47
N ASN A 58 -5.61 6.32 -14.87
CA ASN A 58 -5.07 6.46 -16.22
C ASN A 58 -5.84 5.51 -17.14
N SER A 59 -6.71 6.10 -17.95
CA SER A 59 -7.42 5.39 -19.01
C SER A 59 -6.59 5.42 -20.29
N GLU A 60 -5.90 4.30 -20.51
CA GLU A 60 -5.06 3.96 -21.67
C GLU A 60 -3.83 4.83 -21.96
N GLU A 61 -2.80 4.15 -22.48
CA GLU A 61 -1.47 4.65 -22.72
C GLU A 61 -1.45 5.77 -23.77
N ILE A 62 -0.83 6.87 -23.37
CA ILE A 62 -0.21 7.82 -24.29
C ILE A 62 0.80 7.00 -25.12
N LYS A 63 0.50 6.75 -26.41
CA LYS A 63 1.40 5.98 -27.27
C LYS A 63 2.46 6.88 -27.85
N PHE A 64 3.72 6.56 -27.65
CA PHE A 64 4.82 7.22 -28.35
C PHE A 64 4.62 7.09 -29.86
N LEU A 65 4.64 8.20 -30.58
CA LEU A 65 4.55 8.23 -32.04
C LEU A 65 5.95 8.32 -32.65
N LYS A 66 6.69 9.35 -32.26
CA LYS A 66 8.02 9.68 -32.79
C LYS A 66 8.70 10.72 -31.90
N SER A 67 10.00 10.85 -32.06
CA SER A 67 10.80 11.94 -31.52
C SER A 67 11.49 12.66 -32.68
N ASP A 68 11.56 13.99 -32.64
CA ASP A 68 12.37 14.78 -33.57
C ASP A 68 13.06 15.96 -32.85
N GLU A 69 13.75 16.81 -33.61
CA GLU A 69 14.52 17.94 -33.06
C GLU A 69 13.68 18.92 -32.21
N LYS A 70 12.35 18.84 -32.28
CA LYS A 70 11.41 19.67 -31.50
C LYS A 70 10.83 18.95 -30.27
N GLY A 71 11.14 17.67 -30.08
CA GLY A 71 10.75 16.88 -28.90
C GLY A 71 9.97 15.60 -29.21
N ASP A 72 9.42 15.01 -28.15
CA ASP A 72 8.66 13.76 -28.21
C ASP A 72 7.17 13.98 -28.52
N TYR A 73 6.65 13.23 -29.47
CA TYR A 73 5.25 13.25 -29.89
C TYR A 73 4.54 12.00 -29.41
N PHE A 74 3.36 12.20 -28.84
CA PHE A 74 2.53 11.10 -28.38
C PHE A 74 1.10 11.19 -28.89
N PHE A 75 0.49 10.02 -29.14
CA PHE A 75 -0.89 9.88 -29.55
C PHE A 75 -1.77 9.42 -28.39
N ARG A 76 -2.92 10.08 -28.25
CA ARG A 76 -4.03 9.64 -27.39
C ARG A 76 -5.23 9.25 -28.28
N PRO A 77 -5.71 7.99 -28.24
CA PRO A 77 -6.88 7.59 -29.02
C PRO A 77 -8.13 8.41 -28.64
N LYS A 78 -8.91 8.84 -29.65
CA LYS A 78 -10.06 9.76 -29.49
C LYS A 78 -11.16 9.30 -28.53
N ASN A 79 -11.26 7.99 -28.26
CA ASN A 79 -12.29 7.40 -27.40
C ASN A 79 -11.75 6.97 -26.02
N THR A 80 -10.52 7.35 -25.67
CA THR A 80 -10.01 7.09 -24.33
C THR A 80 -10.76 7.97 -23.32
N LYS A 81 -11.18 7.38 -22.19
CA LYS A 81 -11.67 8.17 -21.06
C LYS A 81 -10.62 9.23 -20.69
N LYS A 82 -11.03 10.34 -20.09
CA LYS A 82 -10.07 11.33 -19.55
C LYS A 82 -9.44 10.77 -18.27
N PRO A 83 -8.21 11.17 -17.92
CA PRO A 83 -7.66 10.81 -16.61
C PRO A 83 -8.61 11.37 -15.56
N GLU A 84 -9.05 10.52 -14.64
CA GLU A 84 -9.93 10.93 -13.55
C GLU A 84 -9.13 10.87 -12.25
N ILE A 85 -9.17 11.96 -11.47
CA ILE A 85 -8.59 11.99 -10.12
C ILE A 85 -9.73 11.79 -9.13
N VAL A 86 -9.65 10.74 -8.33
CA VAL A 86 -10.57 10.52 -7.21
C VAL A 86 -9.78 10.68 -5.92
N SER A 87 -10.32 11.44 -4.97
CA SER A 87 -9.66 11.70 -3.69
C SER A 87 -10.53 11.26 -2.51
N TRP A 88 -9.90 10.63 -1.53
CA TRP A 88 -10.50 10.23 -0.26
C TRP A 88 -9.86 11.00 0.87
N THR A 89 -10.67 11.67 1.69
CA THR A 89 -10.18 12.31 2.91
C THR A 89 -10.35 11.33 4.07
N ILE A 90 -9.26 11.07 4.78
CA ILE A 90 -9.20 10.14 5.91
C ILE A 90 -8.87 10.95 7.17
N PHE A 91 -9.63 10.69 8.22
CA PHE A 91 -9.43 11.30 9.52
C PHE A 91 -9.08 10.22 10.54
N LEU A 92 -8.00 10.42 11.29
CA LEU A 92 -7.55 9.55 12.38
C LEU A 92 -7.19 10.44 13.56
N SER A 93 -8.09 10.54 14.55
CA SER A 93 -7.87 11.36 15.75
C SER A 93 -6.63 10.89 16.51
N LYS A 94 -5.94 11.82 17.17
CA LYS A 94 -4.80 11.51 18.07
C LYS A 94 -5.19 10.55 19.19
N ASP A 95 -6.44 10.65 19.65
CA ASP A 95 -7.00 9.85 20.74
C ASP A 95 -7.72 8.58 20.25
N ASP A 96 -7.65 8.28 18.95
CA ASP A 96 -8.27 7.10 18.38
C ASP A 96 -7.48 5.83 18.76
N VAL A 97 -8.17 4.83 19.29
CA VAL A 97 -7.59 3.51 19.65
C VAL A 97 -6.92 2.84 18.44
N LEU A 98 -7.42 3.08 17.22
CA LEU A 98 -6.80 2.54 16.00
C LEU A 98 -5.37 3.03 15.81
N ARG A 99 -5.05 4.23 16.30
CA ARG A 99 -3.70 4.79 16.25
C ARG A 99 -2.72 3.94 17.06
N GLU A 100 -3.13 3.50 18.24
CA GLU A 100 -2.31 2.65 19.10
C GLU A 100 -2.17 1.24 18.52
N ILE A 101 -3.26 0.67 18.00
CA ILE A 101 -3.23 -0.67 17.41
C ILE A 101 -2.28 -0.70 16.20
N LEU A 102 -2.42 0.26 15.27
CA LEU A 102 -1.55 0.36 14.09
C LEU A 102 -0.10 0.68 14.49
N LYS A 103 0.13 1.53 15.51
CA LYS A 103 1.47 1.79 16.03
C LYS A 103 2.13 0.53 16.59
N ASN A 104 1.38 -0.28 17.34
CA ASN A 104 1.87 -1.55 17.87
C ASN A 104 2.18 -2.54 16.75
N GLU A 105 1.31 -2.61 15.73
CA GLU A 105 1.56 -3.40 14.52
C GLU A 105 2.88 -2.97 13.83
N MET A 106 3.08 -1.68 13.63
CA MET A 106 4.29 -1.12 13.02
C MET A 106 5.55 -1.47 13.83
N ILE A 107 5.51 -1.29 15.15
CA ILE A 107 6.63 -1.61 16.04
C ILE A 107 6.95 -3.10 16.00
N ARG A 108 5.92 -3.96 16.05
CA ARG A 108 6.07 -5.42 15.96
C ARG A 108 6.73 -5.83 14.65
N ARG A 109 6.22 -5.35 13.50
CA ARG A 109 6.80 -5.64 12.18
C ARG A 109 8.26 -5.17 12.07
N LYS A 110 8.55 -3.96 12.56
CA LYS A 110 9.92 -3.41 12.59
C LYS A 110 10.86 -4.28 13.43
N ASN A 111 10.41 -4.71 14.62
CA ASN A 111 11.23 -5.52 15.52
C ASN A 111 11.47 -6.93 14.95
N LEU A 112 10.46 -7.55 14.33
CA LEU A 112 10.62 -8.82 13.62
C LEU A 112 11.66 -8.71 12.51
N PHE A 113 11.57 -7.67 11.68
CA PHE A 113 12.55 -7.43 10.61
C PHE A 113 13.96 -7.22 11.16
N LEU A 114 14.10 -6.41 12.22
CA LEU A 114 15.40 -6.17 12.85
C LEU A 114 16.00 -7.46 13.43
N MET A 115 15.19 -8.29 14.09
CA MET A 115 15.64 -9.57 14.64
C MET A 115 16.06 -10.55 13.54
N ALA A 116 15.32 -10.62 12.44
CA ALA A 116 15.69 -11.45 11.29
C ALA A 116 17.05 -11.03 10.70
N LEU A 117 17.30 -9.72 10.59
CA LEU A 117 18.59 -9.19 10.13
C LEU A 117 19.72 -9.49 11.11
N LEU A 118 19.54 -9.22 12.41
CA LEU A 118 20.57 -9.41 13.43
C LEU A 118 20.99 -10.88 13.57
N ASN A 119 20.03 -11.79 13.42
CA ASN A 119 20.28 -13.23 13.53
C ASN A 119 20.57 -13.89 12.18
N ASN A 120 20.58 -13.13 11.08
CA ASN A 120 20.66 -13.64 9.71
C ASN A 120 19.68 -14.82 9.47
N ASN A 121 18.47 -14.71 10.02
CA ASN A 121 17.46 -15.77 10.03
C ASN A 121 16.16 -15.27 9.39
N ILE A 122 15.99 -15.59 8.10
CA ILE A 122 14.81 -15.24 7.32
C ILE A 122 13.58 -16.08 7.70
N SER A 123 13.74 -17.26 8.29
CA SER A 123 12.64 -18.16 8.67
C SER A 123 11.68 -17.54 9.70
N SER A 124 12.16 -16.55 10.45
CA SER A 124 11.40 -15.75 11.41
C SER A 124 10.46 -14.72 10.78
N LEU A 125 10.55 -14.46 9.47
CA LEU A 125 9.70 -13.51 8.76
C LEU A 125 8.45 -14.21 8.21
N PRO A 126 7.25 -13.64 8.43
CA PRO A 126 6.02 -14.20 7.89
C PRO A 126 6.05 -14.15 6.36
N ARG A 127 5.73 -15.27 5.73
CA ARG A 127 5.56 -15.38 4.27
C ARG A 127 4.17 -14.89 3.88
N PHE A 128 4.00 -14.57 2.59
CA PHE A 128 2.66 -14.29 2.07
C PHE A 128 1.73 -15.51 2.24
N PRO A 129 0.44 -15.31 2.59
CA PRO A 129 -0.56 -16.36 2.54
C PRO A 129 -0.65 -16.98 1.15
N GLU A 130 -1.02 -18.26 1.06
CA GLU A 130 -1.07 -19.01 -0.21
C GLU A 130 -1.83 -18.28 -1.32
N ILE A 131 -3.01 -17.74 -0.98
CA ILE A 131 -3.88 -16.97 -1.89
C ILE A 131 -3.14 -15.74 -2.48
N GLN A 132 -2.23 -15.12 -1.73
CA GLN A 132 -1.50 -13.95 -2.19
C GLN A 132 -0.21 -14.30 -2.94
N ARG A 133 0.33 -15.52 -2.77
CA ARG A 133 1.58 -15.96 -3.43
C ARG A 133 1.44 -15.98 -4.94
N GLU A 134 0.28 -16.39 -5.46
CA GLU A 134 0.04 -16.45 -6.90
C GLU A 134 0.24 -15.10 -7.57
N SER A 135 -0.22 -14.01 -6.94
CA SER A 135 -0.05 -12.67 -7.50
C SER A 135 1.31 -12.05 -7.17
N LYS A 136 1.73 -12.09 -5.90
CA LYS A 136 2.92 -11.37 -5.40
C LYS A 136 4.23 -12.08 -5.70
N CYS A 137 4.20 -13.40 -5.86
CA CYS A 137 5.40 -14.21 -5.99
C CYS A 137 5.54 -14.90 -7.36
N SER A 138 4.61 -14.67 -8.30
CA SER A 138 4.63 -15.25 -9.66
C SER A 138 5.95 -15.10 -10.42
N LYS A 139 6.69 -14.02 -10.16
CA LYS A 139 7.99 -13.72 -10.81
C LYS A 139 9.11 -13.49 -9.80
N CYS A 140 8.96 -13.97 -8.57
CA CYS A 140 9.96 -13.77 -7.53
C CYS A 140 11.18 -14.66 -7.79
N PHE A 141 12.34 -14.06 -8.05
CA PHE A 141 13.61 -14.78 -8.24
C PHE A 141 13.98 -15.63 -7.01
N PHE A 142 13.53 -15.22 -5.83
CA PHE A 142 13.79 -15.92 -4.56
C PHE A 142 12.69 -16.91 -4.17
N TYR A 143 11.71 -17.21 -5.05
CA TYR A 143 10.56 -18.03 -4.67
C TYR A 143 10.96 -19.39 -4.11
N ASP A 144 11.80 -20.13 -4.83
CA ASP A 144 12.22 -21.48 -4.42
C ASP A 144 12.97 -21.45 -3.09
N ARG A 145 13.93 -20.53 -2.96
CA ARG A 145 14.67 -20.36 -1.71
C ARG A 145 13.75 -19.99 -0.55
N CYS A 146 12.87 -19.02 -0.78
CA CYS A 146 11.91 -18.54 0.21
C CYS A 146 10.95 -19.64 0.63
N MET A 147 10.45 -20.49 -0.29
CA MET A 147 9.40 -21.46 0.02
C MET A 147 9.93 -22.83 0.46
N ASN A 148 10.96 -23.32 -0.21
CA ASN A 148 11.42 -24.71 -0.15
C ASN A 148 12.74 -24.90 0.59
N VAL A 149 13.55 -23.84 0.76
CA VAL A 149 14.88 -23.93 1.37
C VAL A 149 14.92 -23.30 2.76
N ASP A 150 14.56 -22.02 2.88
CA ASP A 150 14.81 -21.23 4.09
C ASP A 150 13.81 -21.54 5.22
N GLY A 151 12.72 -22.28 4.99
CA GLY A 151 11.73 -22.59 6.03
C GLY A 151 10.93 -21.37 6.56
N GLU A 152 9.84 -21.61 7.29
CA GLU A 152 9.06 -20.59 8.00
C GLU A 152 8.75 -21.14 9.39
N ASP A 153 9.20 -20.43 10.42
CA ASP A 153 9.00 -20.86 11.80
C ASP A 153 7.52 -20.80 12.18
N ILE A 154 7.09 -21.61 13.15
CA ILE A 154 5.68 -21.71 13.58
C ILE A 154 5.10 -20.33 13.93
N ILE A 155 5.88 -19.50 14.63
CA ILE A 155 5.46 -18.15 15.01
C ILE A 155 5.24 -17.27 13.77
N ALA A 156 6.11 -17.37 12.76
CA ALA A 156 5.96 -16.63 11.51
C ALA A 156 4.73 -17.10 10.71
N GLN A 157 4.45 -18.41 10.73
CA GLN A 157 3.24 -18.98 10.13
C GLN A 157 1.95 -18.53 10.83
N ASP A 158 1.99 -18.34 12.14
CA ASP A 158 0.82 -17.83 12.88
C ASP A 158 0.60 -16.35 12.56
N ILE A 159 1.67 -15.56 12.49
CA ILE A 159 1.61 -14.14 12.10
C ILE A 159 1.09 -13.97 10.68
N SER A 160 1.47 -14.85 9.74
CA SER A 160 0.99 -14.76 8.35
C SER A 160 -0.51 -15.05 8.20
N LYS A 161 -1.13 -15.72 9.18
CA LYS A 161 -2.58 -16.00 9.23
C LYS A 161 -3.37 -14.94 9.98
N GLU A 162 -2.72 -13.98 10.63
CA GLU A 162 -3.42 -12.90 11.33
C GLU A 162 -4.28 -12.09 10.37
N LEU A 163 -5.51 -11.82 10.80
CA LEU A 163 -6.41 -10.95 10.06
C LEU A 163 -5.85 -9.54 10.03
N ASP A 164 -5.88 -8.95 8.84
CA ASP A 164 -5.54 -7.56 8.66
C ASP A 164 -6.61 -6.68 9.34
N ILE A 165 -6.22 -5.77 10.23
CA ILE A 165 -7.16 -4.85 10.88
C ILE A 165 -8.00 -4.02 9.90
N LEU A 166 -7.44 -3.66 8.73
CA LEU A 166 -8.16 -2.94 7.68
C LEU A 166 -9.14 -3.84 6.92
N SER A 167 -9.02 -5.17 7.06
CA SER A 167 -9.97 -6.14 6.50
C SER A 167 -11.14 -6.45 7.42
N ILE A 168 -11.16 -5.91 8.64
CA ILE A 168 -12.27 -6.08 9.58
C ILE A 168 -13.37 -5.06 9.26
N THR A 169 -14.50 -5.57 8.77
CA THR A 169 -15.69 -4.78 8.43
C THR A 169 -16.17 -3.97 9.63
N GLY A 170 -16.43 -2.67 9.42
CA GLY A 170 -16.94 -1.77 10.46
C GLY A 170 -15.88 -1.00 11.25
N ILE A 171 -14.59 -1.31 11.07
CA ILE A 171 -13.50 -0.50 11.66
C ILE A 171 -13.23 0.76 10.81
N PHE A 172 -13.35 0.66 9.49
CA PHE A 172 -13.21 1.79 8.58
C PHE A 172 -14.55 2.11 7.93
N ASP A 173 -15.21 3.17 8.42
CA ASP A 173 -16.44 3.66 7.84
C ASP A 173 -16.13 4.73 6.79
N PHE A 174 -16.02 4.31 5.53
CA PHE A 174 -15.91 5.24 4.40
C PHE A 174 -17.29 5.88 4.19
N LYS A 175 -17.55 6.98 4.90
CA LYS A 175 -18.74 7.80 4.62
C LYS A 175 -18.63 8.36 3.20
N ASN A 176 -19.30 7.71 2.27
CA ASN A 176 -19.60 8.28 0.96
C ASN A 176 -20.45 9.54 1.20
N ARG A 177 -19.84 10.72 1.05
CA ARG A 177 -20.57 11.98 0.89
C ARG A 177 -20.64 12.30 -0.60
#